data_AF-A0AAE0UT00-F1
#
_entry.id   AF-A0AAE0UT00-F1
#
_cell.length_a   1.000
_cell.length_b   1.000
_cell.length_c   1.000
_cell.angle_alpha   90.00
_cell.angle_beta   90.00
_cell.angle_gamma   90.00
#
_symmetry.space_group_name_H-M   'P 1'
#
loop_
_entity.id
_entity.type
_entity.pdbx_description
1 polymer ?
#
loop_
_entity_poly.entity_id
_entity_poly.type
_entity_poly.pdbx_seq_one_letter_code
_entity_poly.pdbx_strand_id
1 'polypeptide(L)'
;MASYLMFLFVCLLCAERLYSSATTLSGFTEVDIDDGKDWDIVDINEEAGLDLVEGDIVDKKEDGKNSILGEEYRWPTTVPYYLEDSLEINAKGVILKAFEQYRLKTCIDFKPWSGEPNYISVFKGSGCFSSVGNRHVGKQRLSIGSNCDRLATVEHEFLHALGFWHEQSRADRDDYVDIMWDQIQAGKEHNFNTYDDTVSSALGFPYDYTSVMHYSKTAFNKDTNPTIVTKIPEFMDIIGQRMEFSSSDVRKLNRLYNCTTSSTFMDSCSFEQPNICGMIQGTDAKAKWVRVKNVDGGANTDYTNLGQCNGIGYFMHFSTATGNPGDNANLESRLFYPKRGRQCLQFYMYNSGAADDQLNIWVHEYNNEYPNGALRLIQTFSGGRRNSWELYHVTLDTPPKFRVVFEGVKGKGVSKGGLSLDDINLSETQCPHHTWHIQNFTKLLATTPVGEKIYSPSFLSPDGYSFQIGLYVNGKSSSSSKMAMYLHLTSGPNDSQLKWPCPWRQATIALMDQHPNIQQRMDNQRMITTDPSKTSTDSQGNVEYFWDDPRKVGSLVKNPDGTSYYRGPGTGTTSFITHSRLRSRNFIKGNDTIFLLSLEEFLQLAHLTVEKS
;
A
#
# COMPACT_ATOMS: atom_id res chain seq x y z
N MET A 1 -26.86 52.61 52.59
CA MET A 1 -26.86 51.14 52.55
C MET A 1 -26.82 50.71 51.09
N ALA A 2 -25.62 50.48 50.57
CA ALA A 2 -25.37 49.87 49.27
C ALA A 2 -23.95 49.31 49.34
N SER A 3 -23.83 48.07 48.91
CA SER A 3 -22.92 47.07 49.46
C SER A 3 -21.55 47.07 48.82
N TYR A 4 -20.54 46.84 49.67
CA TYR A 4 -19.20 46.38 49.32
C TYR A 4 -19.28 45.07 48.52
N LEU A 5 -19.04 45.11 47.22
CA LEU A 5 -18.87 43.90 46.39
C LEU A 5 -18.04 44.26 45.15
N MET A 6 -16.75 44.51 45.36
CA MET A 6 -15.81 44.64 44.26
C MET A 6 -14.39 44.22 44.67
N PHE A 7 -14.24 43.03 45.26
CA PHE A 7 -12.92 42.40 45.47
C PHE A 7 -13.10 40.89 45.68
N LEU A 8 -13.61 40.17 44.68
CA LEU A 8 -13.62 38.70 44.67
C LEU A 8 -13.84 38.07 43.28
N PHE A 9 -13.47 38.77 42.20
CA PHE A 9 -13.68 38.29 40.82
C PHE A 9 -12.41 38.34 39.95
N VAL A 10 -11.24 38.03 40.53
CA VAL A 10 -9.95 38.00 39.79
C VAL A 10 -9.15 36.69 39.97
N CYS A 11 -9.67 35.66 40.67
CA CYS A 11 -8.94 34.38 40.84
C CYS A 11 -9.71 33.13 40.33
N LEU A 12 -10.44 33.23 39.21
CA LEU A 12 -11.15 32.07 38.65
C LEU A 12 -11.07 31.92 37.12
N LEU A 13 -10.05 32.50 36.47
CA LEU A 13 -9.82 32.38 35.03
C LEU A 13 -8.38 31.94 34.67
N CYS A 14 -7.79 31.07 35.49
CA CYS A 14 -6.53 30.37 35.16
C CYS A 14 -6.58 28.94 35.67
N ALA A 15 -7.49 28.12 35.13
CA ALA A 15 -7.47 26.66 35.29
C ALA A 15 -8.30 25.97 34.19
N GLU A 16 -8.13 26.36 32.92
CA GLU A 16 -8.58 25.54 31.79
C GLU A 16 -7.38 25.15 30.94
N ARG A 17 -6.55 24.24 31.47
CA ARG A 17 -5.71 23.35 30.67
C ARG A 17 -5.61 22.00 31.38
N LEU A 18 -5.92 20.95 30.61
CA LEU A 18 -5.63 19.53 30.83
C LEU A 18 -6.45 18.82 31.92
N TYR A 19 -7.73 18.55 31.62
CA TYR A 19 -8.34 17.28 32.02
C TYR A 19 -8.26 16.32 30.83
N SER A 20 -7.15 15.59 30.73
CA SER A 20 -7.12 14.32 30.02
C SER A 20 -8.04 13.38 30.80
N SER A 21 -9.20 13.01 30.25
CA SER A 21 -10.02 11.96 30.84
C SER A 21 -9.21 10.65 30.80
N ALA A 22 -8.67 10.24 31.94
CA ALA A 22 -7.97 8.97 32.09
C ALA A 22 -8.99 7.83 31.90
N THR A 23 -8.91 7.13 30.78
CA THR A 23 -9.81 6.02 30.41
C THR A 23 -9.12 4.67 30.63
N THR A 24 -9.82 3.74 31.29
CA THR A 24 -9.43 2.32 31.35
C THR A 24 -9.31 1.75 29.93
N LEU A 25 -8.27 0.94 29.66
CA LEU A 25 -8.20 0.27 28.36
C LEU A 25 -9.31 -0.78 28.25
N SER A 26 -9.86 -0.89 27.06
CA SER A 26 -10.80 -1.94 26.69
C SER A 26 -10.57 -2.31 25.24
N GLY A 27 -11.11 -3.45 24.82
CA GLY A 27 -11.17 -3.83 23.40
C GLY A 27 -12.00 -2.88 22.53
N PHE A 28 -12.70 -1.92 23.14
CA PHE A 28 -13.41 -0.85 22.44
C PHE A 28 -12.61 0.44 22.34
N THR A 29 -11.48 0.55 23.06
CA THR A 29 -10.59 1.71 22.98
C THR A 29 -9.90 1.69 21.63
N GLU A 30 -10.10 2.75 20.85
CA GLU A 30 -9.47 2.94 19.54
C GLU A 30 -8.71 4.25 19.53
N VAL A 31 -7.41 4.17 19.21
CA VAL A 31 -6.52 5.33 19.05
C VAL A 31 -6.37 5.62 17.56
N ASP A 32 -6.78 6.82 17.18
CA ASP A 32 -6.55 7.36 15.84
C ASP A 32 -5.16 7.98 15.78
N ILE A 33 -4.30 7.45 14.90
CA ILE A 33 -2.93 7.97 14.72
C ILE A 33 -2.90 9.31 14.00
N ASP A 34 -3.99 9.69 13.33
CA ASP A 34 -4.09 10.95 12.59
C ASP A 34 -4.82 12.05 13.39
N ASP A 35 -5.15 11.81 14.68
CA ASP A 35 -5.85 12.76 15.57
C ASP A 35 -7.15 13.35 14.95
N GLY A 36 -7.90 12.53 14.20
CA GLY A 36 -9.13 12.93 13.52
C GLY A 36 -8.91 13.81 12.28
N LYS A 37 -7.66 14.07 11.90
CA LYS A 37 -7.29 14.88 10.72
C LYS A 37 -6.94 13.99 9.53
N ASP A 38 -6.81 14.61 8.37
CA ASP A 38 -6.35 13.96 7.15
C ASP A 38 -5.16 14.73 6.62
N TRP A 39 -4.06 14.57 7.35
CA TRP A 39 -2.83 15.31 7.14
C TRP A 39 -2.30 15.17 5.70
N ASP A 40 -2.15 16.30 5.01
CA ASP A 40 -1.26 16.42 3.86
C ASP A 40 0.12 16.92 4.30
N ILE A 41 1.14 16.79 3.44
CA ILE A 41 2.52 17.22 3.71
C ILE A 41 2.55 18.72 4.06
N VAL A 42 1.83 19.52 3.28
CA VAL A 42 1.69 20.96 3.49
C VAL A 42 1.12 21.26 4.89
N ASP A 43 0.04 20.58 5.29
CA ASP A 43 -0.62 20.81 6.59
C ASP A 43 0.33 20.49 7.76
N ILE A 44 1.11 19.40 7.65
CA ILE A 44 2.08 18.98 8.66
C ILE A 44 3.18 20.05 8.80
N ASN A 45 3.70 20.54 7.68
CA ASN A 45 4.78 21.52 7.68
C ASN A 45 4.32 22.90 8.16
N GLU A 46 3.09 23.30 7.84
CA GLU A 46 2.48 24.52 8.37
C GLU A 46 2.27 24.43 9.89
N GLU A 47 1.78 23.31 10.42
CA GLU A 47 1.63 23.12 11.87
C GLU A 47 3.00 23.10 12.58
N ALA A 48 4.04 22.60 11.91
CA ALA A 48 5.42 22.66 12.37
C ALA A 48 6.05 24.07 12.28
N GLY A 49 5.35 25.06 11.70
CA GLY A 49 5.83 26.43 11.55
C GLY A 49 6.96 26.59 10.53
N LEU A 50 7.04 25.69 9.55
CA LEU A 50 8.05 25.74 8.51
C LEU A 50 7.62 26.69 7.38
N ASP A 51 8.59 27.43 6.84
CA ASP A 51 8.42 28.28 5.66
C ASP A 51 9.41 27.83 4.58
N LEU A 52 9.10 26.68 3.99
CA LEU A 52 9.87 26.04 2.93
C LEU A 52 9.31 26.43 1.57
N VAL A 53 10.15 26.32 0.53
CA VAL A 53 9.71 26.52 -0.86
C VAL A 53 8.65 25.47 -1.16
N GLU A 54 7.48 25.89 -1.63
CA GLU A 54 6.38 24.97 -1.93
C GLU A 54 6.05 24.04 -0.74
N GLY A 55 6.21 24.53 0.49
CA GLY A 55 5.81 23.81 1.70
C GLY A 55 6.79 22.75 2.19
N ASP A 56 7.55 22.08 1.33
CA ASP A 56 8.40 20.93 1.67
C ASP A 56 9.73 20.85 0.90
N ILE A 57 10.06 21.85 0.09
CA ILE A 57 11.35 21.90 -0.63
C ILE A 57 12.37 22.74 0.14
N VAL A 58 13.49 22.11 0.49
CA VAL A 58 14.66 22.78 1.07
C VAL A 58 15.64 23.15 -0.03
N ASP A 59 15.42 24.32 -0.64
CA ASP A 59 16.37 24.95 -1.56
C ASP A 59 16.85 26.31 -1.03
N LYS A 60 18.16 26.55 -1.11
CA LYS A 60 18.76 27.84 -0.74
C LYS A 60 18.55 28.83 -1.88
N LYS A 61 17.89 29.96 -1.59
CA LYS A 61 17.71 31.12 -2.50
C LYS A 61 19.03 31.67 -3.09
N GLU A 62 20.20 31.32 -2.55
CA GLU A 62 21.51 31.87 -2.96
C GLU A 62 22.20 31.14 -4.13
N ASP A 63 21.73 29.98 -4.59
CA ASP A 63 22.46 29.21 -5.62
C ASP A 63 22.30 29.74 -7.06
N GLY A 64 21.47 30.77 -7.31
CA GLY A 64 21.40 31.49 -8.60
C GLY A 64 21.08 30.62 -9.83
N LYS A 65 20.75 29.35 -9.62
CA LYS A 65 20.45 28.33 -10.63
C LYS A 65 19.28 27.51 -10.11
N ASN A 66 18.08 28.03 -10.28
CA ASN A 66 16.87 27.27 -10.00
C ASN A 66 16.61 26.24 -11.11
N SER A 67 17.61 25.57 -11.70
CA SER A 67 17.40 24.68 -12.83
C SER A 67 17.55 23.21 -12.42
N ILE A 68 16.49 22.39 -12.50
CA ILE A 68 16.63 20.93 -12.31
C ILE A 68 16.27 20.20 -13.60
N LEU A 69 17.14 20.44 -14.57
CA LEU A 69 17.32 19.63 -15.78
C LEU A 69 18.80 19.28 -16.06
N GLY A 70 19.68 19.47 -15.08
CA GLY A 70 21.09 19.12 -15.19
C GLY A 70 21.36 17.64 -14.90
N GLU A 71 22.13 16.97 -15.76
CA GLU A 71 22.60 15.60 -15.49
C GLU A 71 23.46 15.55 -14.22
N GLU A 72 24.10 16.67 -13.86
CA GLU A 72 24.86 16.82 -12.64
C GLU A 72 24.00 16.63 -11.39
N TYR A 73 22.70 16.95 -11.39
CA TYR A 73 21.84 16.83 -10.20
C TYR A 73 21.21 15.44 -10.06
N ARG A 74 21.58 14.47 -10.90
CA ARG A 74 21.06 13.10 -10.82
C ARG A 74 21.80 12.28 -9.77
N TRP A 75 21.07 11.44 -9.04
CA TRP A 75 21.68 10.38 -8.26
C TRP A 75 22.15 9.23 -9.18
N PRO A 76 23.07 8.36 -8.75
CA PRO A 76 23.20 7.05 -9.36
C PRO A 76 21.88 6.27 -9.25
N THR A 77 21.63 5.33 -10.16
CA THR A 77 20.43 4.47 -10.12
C THR A 77 20.32 3.66 -8.83
N THR A 78 21.44 3.40 -8.15
CA THR A 78 21.45 2.84 -6.79
C THR A 78 21.83 3.92 -5.78
N VAL A 79 20.84 4.49 -5.11
CA VAL A 79 20.98 5.63 -4.20
C VAL A 79 21.44 5.15 -2.81
N PRO A 80 22.60 5.62 -2.30
CA PRO A 80 23.03 5.31 -0.95
C PRO A 80 22.15 6.03 0.09
N TYR A 81 21.67 5.32 1.10
CA TYR A 81 20.84 5.88 2.17
C TYR A 81 21.38 5.55 3.57
N TYR A 82 21.04 6.39 4.54
CA TYR A 82 21.26 6.15 5.96
C TYR A 82 20.00 6.51 6.74
N LEU A 83 19.43 5.55 7.48
CA LEU A 83 18.26 5.77 8.35
C LEU A 83 18.74 6.11 9.76
N GLU A 84 18.65 7.38 10.15
CA GLU A 84 19.12 7.85 11.46
C GLU A 84 18.32 7.23 12.63
N ASP A 85 18.95 7.15 13.80
CA ASP A 85 18.31 6.62 15.03
C ASP A 85 17.16 7.49 15.55
N SER A 86 17.10 8.74 15.13
CA SER A 86 15.99 9.66 15.44
C SER A 86 14.65 9.22 14.84
N LEU A 87 14.65 8.41 13.78
CA LEU A 87 13.42 7.95 13.12
C LEU A 87 12.62 7.02 14.02
N GLU A 88 11.30 7.19 14.00
CA GLU A 88 10.37 6.23 14.57
C GLU A 88 10.50 4.87 13.88
N ILE A 89 10.31 3.78 14.63
CA ILE A 89 10.43 2.43 14.08
C ILE A 89 9.41 2.21 12.96
N ASN A 90 8.20 2.77 13.08
CA ASN A 90 7.21 2.71 12.01
C ASN A 90 7.71 3.41 10.73
N ALA A 91 8.23 4.64 10.86
CA ALA A 91 8.79 5.40 9.75
C ALA A 91 9.93 4.64 9.04
N LYS A 92 10.84 4.01 9.78
CA LYS A 92 11.90 3.18 9.18
C LYS A 92 11.30 2.07 8.30
N GLY A 93 10.28 1.37 8.77
CA GLY A 93 9.64 0.30 7.99
C GLY A 93 8.88 0.82 6.77
N VAL A 94 8.21 1.96 6.89
CA VAL A 94 7.53 2.65 5.78
C VAL A 94 8.53 3.08 4.70
N ILE A 95 9.69 3.60 5.10
CA ILE A 95 10.76 3.99 4.15
C ILE A 95 11.28 2.78 3.37
N LEU A 96 11.53 1.66 4.06
CA LEU A 96 11.94 0.42 3.39
C LEU A 96 10.85 -0.12 2.45
N LYS A 97 9.57 0.04 2.81
CA LYS A 97 8.45 -0.30 1.93
C LYS A 97 8.38 0.60 0.69
N ALA A 98 8.66 1.90 0.82
CA ALA A 98 8.78 2.82 -0.31
C ALA A 98 9.89 2.39 -1.28
N PHE A 99 11.04 1.96 -0.76
CA PHE A 99 12.13 1.42 -1.59
C PHE A 99 11.70 0.19 -2.40
N GLU A 100 10.87 -0.69 -1.85
CA GLU A 100 10.31 -1.81 -2.61
C GLU A 100 9.38 -1.35 -3.74
N GLN A 101 8.65 -0.24 -3.59
CA GLN A 101 7.83 0.31 -4.69
C GLN A 101 8.68 0.92 -5.80
N TYR A 102 9.74 1.65 -5.45
CA TYR A 102 10.73 2.10 -6.43
C TYR A 102 11.34 0.92 -7.19
N ARG A 103 11.76 -0.15 -6.49
CA ARG A 103 12.32 -1.37 -7.11
C ARG A 103 11.33 -2.07 -8.04
N LEU A 104 10.03 -2.08 -7.68
CA LEU A 104 8.98 -2.74 -8.46
C LEU A 104 8.64 -1.98 -9.74
N LYS A 105 8.60 -0.65 -9.66
CA LYS A 105 8.06 0.22 -10.72
C LYS A 105 9.15 0.89 -11.57
N THR A 106 10.39 0.92 -11.10
CA THR A 106 11.49 1.66 -11.71
C THR A 106 12.81 0.88 -11.67
N CYS A 107 13.84 1.40 -12.32
CA CYS A 107 15.21 0.90 -12.18
C CYS A 107 15.98 1.53 -11.00
N ILE A 108 15.34 2.42 -10.24
CA ILE A 108 15.94 3.03 -9.05
C ILE A 108 15.94 2.01 -7.91
N ASP A 109 17.09 1.91 -7.28
CA ASP A 109 17.35 1.04 -6.14
C ASP A 109 18.00 1.86 -5.01
N PHE A 110 17.98 1.30 -3.81
CA PHE A 110 18.48 1.92 -2.59
C PHE A 110 19.38 0.93 -1.87
N LYS A 111 20.52 1.40 -1.38
CA LYS A 111 21.43 0.57 -0.57
C LYS A 111 21.91 1.32 0.68
N PRO A 112 22.17 0.62 1.80
CA PRO A 112 22.81 1.24 2.95
C PRO A 112 24.11 1.93 2.55
N TRP A 113 24.31 3.15 3.03
CA TRP A 113 25.53 3.92 2.81
C TRP A 113 26.74 3.19 3.38
N SER A 114 27.79 3.10 2.55
CA SER A 114 29.01 2.32 2.83
C SER A 114 30.29 3.12 2.58
N GLY A 115 30.19 4.45 2.47
CA GLY A 115 31.30 5.37 2.25
C GLY A 115 31.25 6.14 0.92
N GLU A 116 30.13 6.05 0.19
CA GLU A 116 29.89 6.88 -0.99
C GLU A 116 29.97 8.37 -0.66
N PRO A 117 30.51 9.21 -1.56
CA PRO A 117 30.73 10.63 -1.29
C PRO A 117 29.44 11.39 -0.99
N ASN A 118 28.34 11.03 -1.64
CA ASN A 118 27.01 11.61 -1.44
C ASN A 118 26.02 10.51 -1.07
N TYR A 119 25.12 10.80 -0.13
CA TYR A 119 24.07 9.88 0.31
C TYR A 119 22.88 10.64 0.92
N ILE A 120 21.71 10.00 0.95
CA ILE A 120 20.52 10.53 1.60
C ILE A 120 20.49 10.07 3.06
N SER A 121 20.57 11.01 4.00
CA SER A 121 20.38 10.78 5.43
C SER A 121 18.95 11.11 5.82
N VAL A 122 18.15 10.07 6.05
CA VAL A 122 16.76 10.19 6.45
C VAL A 122 16.68 10.29 7.96
N PHE A 123 16.04 11.32 8.48
CA PHE A 123 16.00 11.61 9.91
C PHE A 123 14.61 12.14 10.33
N LYS A 124 14.32 12.10 11.63
CA LYS A 124 13.11 12.73 12.18
C LYS A 124 13.35 14.21 12.43
N GLY A 125 12.93 15.06 11.49
CA GLY A 125 12.88 16.51 11.65
C GLY A 125 11.50 17.02 12.05
N SER A 126 11.35 18.34 12.04
CA SER A 126 10.05 18.99 12.12
C SER A 126 9.43 18.98 10.73
N GLY A 127 8.39 18.17 10.50
CA GLY A 127 7.73 18.03 9.21
C GLY A 127 8.39 17.06 8.22
N CYS A 128 7.87 17.02 6.99
CA CYS A 128 8.33 16.18 5.88
C CYS A 128 8.91 17.08 4.80
N PHE A 129 10.17 16.88 4.42
CA PHE A 129 10.79 17.72 3.40
C PHE A 129 12.06 17.11 2.81
N SER A 130 12.44 17.60 1.64
CA SER A 130 13.62 17.17 0.91
C SER A 130 14.20 18.30 0.07
N SER A 131 15.46 18.18 -0.33
CA SER A 131 16.03 19.02 -1.40
C SER A 131 15.72 18.41 -2.75
N VAL A 132 15.57 19.21 -3.79
CA VAL A 132 15.33 18.68 -5.13
C VAL A 132 16.66 18.30 -5.81
N GLY A 133 16.78 17.02 -6.20
CA GLY A 133 17.97 16.45 -6.83
C GLY A 133 19.15 16.17 -5.87
N ASN A 134 20.22 15.59 -6.41
CA ASN A 134 21.49 15.40 -5.73
C ASN A 134 22.26 16.74 -5.64
N ARG A 135 22.37 17.30 -4.45
CA ARG A 135 23.00 18.59 -4.20
C ARG A 135 24.53 18.51 -4.09
N HIS A 136 25.13 17.32 -4.11
CA HIS A 136 26.57 17.07 -3.94
C HIS A 136 27.17 17.65 -2.66
N VAL A 137 26.39 17.65 -1.57
CA VAL A 137 26.78 18.19 -0.26
C VAL A 137 27.30 17.12 0.72
N GLY A 138 27.53 15.90 0.22
CA GLY A 138 27.84 14.75 1.05
C GLY A 138 26.60 14.18 1.74
N LYS A 139 26.42 14.53 3.02
CA LYS A 139 25.24 14.14 3.80
C LYS A 139 24.04 15.03 3.43
N GLN A 140 23.23 14.60 2.46
CA GLN A 140 21.99 15.29 2.10
C GLN A 140 20.86 14.83 3.00
N ARG A 141 20.22 15.76 3.72
CA ARG A 141 19.18 15.44 4.70
C ARG A 141 17.80 15.37 4.05
N LEU A 142 17.01 14.37 4.43
CA LEU A 142 15.59 14.23 4.09
C LEU A 142 14.82 13.99 5.40
N SER A 143 13.80 14.81 5.66
CA SER A 143 13.02 14.72 6.90
C SER A 143 11.80 13.84 6.69
N ILE A 144 11.65 12.81 7.54
CA ILE A 144 10.40 12.10 7.76
C ILE A 144 10.06 12.29 9.24
N GLY A 145 9.37 13.41 9.53
CA GLY A 145 8.94 13.82 10.85
C GLY A 145 7.75 13.02 11.39
N SER A 146 7.18 13.49 12.49
CA SER A 146 5.90 12.96 12.99
C SER A 146 4.78 13.19 11.97
N ASN A 147 3.89 12.21 11.82
CA ASN A 147 2.79 12.15 10.84
C ASN A 147 3.24 12.01 9.35
N CYS A 148 4.55 11.93 9.08
CA CYS A 148 5.11 11.74 7.74
C CYS A 148 5.33 10.27 7.35
N ASP A 149 5.07 9.34 8.26
CA ASP A 149 5.29 7.89 8.10
C ASP A 149 4.18 7.22 7.29
N ARG A 150 3.86 7.82 6.14
CA ARG A 150 2.94 7.30 5.13
C ARG A 150 3.72 6.97 3.87
N LEU A 151 3.36 5.87 3.19
CA LEU A 151 4.09 5.41 2.01
C LEU A 151 4.22 6.52 0.95
N ALA A 152 3.08 7.10 0.54
CA ALA A 152 3.05 8.14 -0.49
C ALA A 152 3.83 9.40 -0.10
N THR A 153 3.89 9.74 1.20
CA THR A 153 4.71 10.86 1.69
C THR A 153 6.19 10.55 1.50
N VAL A 154 6.65 9.34 1.88
CA VAL A 154 8.05 8.97 1.64
C VAL A 154 8.35 8.92 0.14
N GLU A 155 7.47 8.35 -0.67
CA GLU A 155 7.60 8.32 -2.13
C GLU A 155 7.76 9.74 -2.72
N HIS A 156 6.95 10.69 -2.25
CA HIS A 156 6.98 12.10 -2.63
C HIS A 156 8.32 12.76 -2.28
N GLU A 157 8.79 12.64 -1.02
CA GLU A 157 10.06 13.24 -0.60
C GLU A 157 11.28 12.66 -1.34
N PHE A 158 11.22 11.38 -1.69
CA PHE A 158 12.24 10.74 -2.51
C PHE A 158 12.15 11.15 -3.99
N LEU A 159 10.96 11.47 -4.52
CA LEU A 159 10.84 12.06 -5.86
C LEU A 159 11.47 13.45 -5.90
N HIS A 160 11.26 14.27 -4.88
CA HIS A 160 12.04 15.51 -4.71
C HIS A 160 13.54 15.21 -4.75
N ALA A 161 14.04 14.30 -3.89
CA ALA A 161 15.45 13.96 -3.86
C ALA A 161 15.99 13.46 -5.21
N LEU A 162 15.15 12.82 -6.03
CA LEU A 162 15.48 12.30 -7.36
C LEU A 162 15.38 13.35 -8.48
N GLY A 163 14.88 14.56 -8.19
CA GLY A 163 14.90 15.71 -9.10
C GLY A 163 13.53 16.23 -9.54
N PHE A 164 12.43 15.82 -8.89
CA PHE A 164 11.08 16.25 -9.27
C PHE A 164 10.58 17.44 -8.44
N TRP A 165 10.00 18.41 -9.11
CA TRP A 165 9.18 19.46 -8.51
C TRP A 165 7.72 19.04 -8.46
N HIS A 166 6.87 19.86 -7.85
CA HIS A 166 5.44 19.62 -7.84
C HIS A 166 4.79 19.74 -9.24
N GLU A 167 3.74 18.96 -9.46
CA GLU A 167 3.00 18.93 -10.73
C GLU A 167 2.27 20.26 -10.98
N GLN A 168 1.71 20.89 -9.94
CA GLN A 168 1.02 22.19 -10.08
C GLN A 168 1.95 23.37 -10.33
N SER A 169 3.27 23.16 -10.33
CA SER A 169 4.26 24.21 -10.61
C SER A 169 4.78 24.17 -12.04
N ARG A 170 4.24 23.27 -12.88
CA ARG A 170 4.56 23.21 -14.32
C ARG A 170 4.24 24.51 -15.05
N ALA A 171 5.03 24.82 -16.07
CA ALA A 171 4.84 25.98 -16.93
C ALA A 171 3.46 26.02 -17.62
N ASP A 172 2.88 24.86 -17.92
CA ASP A 172 1.58 24.70 -18.58
C ASP A 172 0.40 24.52 -17.61
N ARG A 173 0.62 24.61 -16.29
CA ARG A 173 -0.41 24.24 -15.28
C ARG A 173 -1.70 25.08 -15.39
N ASP A 174 -1.60 26.33 -15.81
CA ASP A 174 -2.76 27.22 -15.96
C ASP A 174 -3.70 26.78 -17.10
N ASP A 175 -3.32 25.83 -17.96
CA ASP A 175 -4.22 25.20 -18.94
C ASP A 175 -5.12 24.11 -18.32
N TYR A 176 -4.81 23.67 -17.09
CA TYR A 176 -5.43 22.53 -16.43
C TYR A 176 -6.11 22.90 -15.10
N VAL A 177 -5.54 23.87 -14.37
CA VAL A 177 -6.05 24.34 -13.08
C VAL A 177 -6.10 25.85 -13.02
N ASP A 178 -7.05 26.37 -12.26
CA ASP A 178 -7.14 27.77 -11.87
C ASP A 178 -6.65 27.92 -10.43
N ILE A 179 -5.73 28.87 -10.20
CA ILE A 179 -5.26 29.24 -8.85
C ILE A 179 -6.15 30.34 -8.29
N MET A 180 -6.81 30.07 -7.17
CA MET A 180 -7.69 30.98 -6.47
C MET A 180 -6.86 31.85 -5.51
N TRP A 181 -6.14 32.82 -6.09
CA TRP A 181 -5.18 33.65 -5.36
C TRP A 181 -5.74 34.34 -4.11
N ASP A 182 -7.00 34.73 -4.13
CA ASP A 182 -7.70 35.36 -3.01
C ASP A 182 -8.03 34.40 -1.86
N GLN A 183 -7.93 33.08 -2.08
CA GLN A 183 -8.16 32.04 -1.08
C GLN A 183 -6.88 31.52 -0.42
N ILE A 184 -5.71 31.96 -0.89
CA ILE A 184 -4.40 31.59 -0.34
C ILE A 184 -4.13 32.38 0.96
N GLN A 185 -3.52 31.73 1.94
CA GLN A 185 -3.03 32.40 3.15
C GLN A 185 -2.00 33.48 2.81
N ALA A 186 -2.10 34.64 3.45
CA ALA A 186 -1.19 35.76 3.18
C ALA A 186 0.28 35.36 3.41
N GLY A 187 1.13 35.61 2.41
CA GLY A 187 2.55 35.26 2.44
C GLY A 187 2.86 33.88 1.84
N LYS A 188 1.86 33.05 1.55
CA LYS A 188 2.01 31.71 0.96
C LYS A 188 1.80 31.67 -0.56
N GLU A 189 1.58 32.82 -1.20
CA GLU A 189 1.35 32.93 -2.65
C GLU A 189 2.52 32.38 -3.47
N HIS A 190 3.74 32.51 -2.95
CA HIS A 190 4.95 32.04 -3.62
C HIS A 190 5.01 30.51 -3.82
N ASN A 191 4.24 29.73 -3.04
CA ASN A 191 4.13 28.27 -3.19
C ASN A 191 3.31 27.85 -4.41
N PHE A 192 2.70 28.81 -5.10
CA PHE A 192 1.96 28.61 -6.33
C PHE A 192 2.67 29.22 -7.54
N ASN A 193 3.95 29.58 -7.43
CA ASN A 193 4.68 30.05 -8.60
C ASN A 193 4.88 28.91 -9.63
N THR A 194 4.84 29.24 -10.91
CA THR A 194 5.21 28.30 -11.98
C THR A 194 6.71 28.40 -12.26
N TYR A 195 7.32 27.29 -12.67
CA TYR A 195 8.67 27.29 -13.21
C TYR A 195 8.67 26.95 -14.70
N ASP A 196 9.58 27.58 -15.44
CA ASP A 196 9.73 27.33 -16.86
C ASP A 196 10.41 25.97 -17.15
N ASP A 197 10.41 25.59 -18.43
CA ASP A 197 10.99 24.35 -18.92
C ASP A 197 12.52 24.27 -18.77
N THR A 198 13.21 25.31 -18.28
CA THR A 198 14.64 25.23 -17.92
C THR A 198 14.83 24.75 -16.47
N VAL A 199 13.76 24.84 -15.68
CA VAL A 199 13.71 24.48 -14.26
C VAL A 199 13.04 23.15 -14.02
N SER A 200 11.86 22.95 -14.61
CA SER A 200 11.02 21.77 -14.43
C SER A 200 10.48 21.34 -15.79
N SER A 201 10.98 20.21 -16.31
CA SER A 201 10.49 19.69 -17.60
C SER A 201 9.32 18.74 -17.40
N ALA A 202 8.28 18.89 -18.23
CA ALA A 202 7.23 17.90 -18.39
C ALA A 202 7.72 16.55 -18.97
N LEU A 203 8.95 16.50 -19.50
CA LEU A 203 9.54 15.34 -20.19
C LEU A 203 8.64 14.78 -21.32
N GLY A 204 7.82 15.64 -21.92
CA GLY A 204 6.87 15.26 -22.99
C GLY A 204 5.66 14.45 -22.51
N PHE A 205 5.33 14.49 -21.22
CA PHE A 205 4.12 13.86 -20.67
C PHE A 205 3.00 14.90 -20.43
N PRO A 206 1.72 14.52 -20.62
CA PRO A 206 0.58 15.36 -20.25
C PRO A 206 0.59 15.76 -18.78
N TYR A 207 -0.17 16.80 -18.43
CA TYR A 207 -0.45 17.16 -17.04
C TYR A 207 -1.16 16.02 -16.31
N ASP A 208 -0.70 15.69 -15.10
CA ASP A 208 -1.22 14.56 -14.33
C ASP A 208 -1.90 14.99 -13.03
N TYR A 209 -3.23 15.10 -13.06
CA TYR A 209 -4.05 15.33 -11.86
C TYR A 209 -3.91 14.23 -10.79
N THR A 210 -3.44 13.03 -11.15
CA THR A 210 -3.25 11.91 -10.22
C THR A 210 -1.84 11.82 -9.65
N SER A 211 -0.94 12.74 -10.02
CA SER A 211 0.44 12.74 -9.55
C SER A 211 0.51 12.81 -8.01
N VAL A 212 1.40 12.01 -7.42
CA VAL A 212 1.71 12.10 -5.99
C VAL A 212 2.41 13.43 -5.66
N MET A 213 2.99 14.09 -6.67
CA MET A 213 3.62 15.41 -6.59
C MET A 213 2.61 16.56 -6.81
N HIS A 214 1.31 16.30 -6.89
CA HIS A 214 0.31 17.35 -6.99
C HIS A 214 -0.21 17.74 -5.61
N TYR A 215 -0.37 19.03 -5.36
CA TYR A 215 -1.09 19.55 -4.19
C TYR A 215 -2.54 19.10 -4.14
N SER A 216 -3.08 18.99 -2.93
CA SER A 216 -4.52 18.91 -2.73
C SER A 216 -5.20 20.25 -3.04
N LYS A 217 -6.52 20.21 -3.26
CA LYS A 217 -7.31 21.42 -3.56
C LYS A 217 -7.31 22.46 -2.43
N THR A 218 -6.96 22.06 -1.20
CA THR A 218 -6.97 22.90 0.01
C THR A 218 -5.59 23.36 0.47
N ALA A 219 -4.52 23.07 -0.27
CA ALA A 219 -3.16 23.46 0.12
C ALA A 219 -3.08 24.97 0.40
N PHE A 220 -2.53 25.37 1.55
CA PHE A 220 -2.36 26.76 1.99
C PHE A 220 -3.64 27.62 1.94
N ASN A 221 -4.82 27.02 2.09
CA ASN A 221 -6.06 27.78 2.06
C ASN A 221 -6.24 28.57 3.37
N LYS A 222 -6.85 29.75 3.28
CA LYS A 222 -7.10 30.61 4.44
C LYS A 222 -8.27 30.12 5.31
N ASP A 223 -9.19 29.36 4.72
CA ASP A 223 -10.44 28.88 5.32
C ASP A 223 -10.76 27.46 4.81
N THR A 224 -11.98 27.21 4.32
CA THR A 224 -12.41 25.90 3.78
C THR A 224 -12.52 25.87 2.26
N ASN A 225 -12.43 27.04 1.60
CA ASN A 225 -12.47 27.14 0.15
C ASN A 225 -11.19 26.58 -0.49
N PRO A 226 -11.27 26.02 -1.71
CA PRO A 226 -10.10 25.52 -2.40
C PRO A 226 -9.20 26.66 -2.92
N THR A 227 -7.89 26.44 -2.89
CA THR A 227 -6.87 27.28 -3.53
C THR A 227 -6.59 26.84 -4.97
N ILE A 228 -6.83 25.56 -5.29
CA ILE A 228 -6.68 25.00 -6.64
C ILE A 228 -8.03 24.46 -7.10
N VAL A 229 -8.51 24.95 -8.24
CA VAL A 229 -9.72 24.47 -8.90
C VAL A 229 -9.34 23.85 -10.25
N THR A 230 -9.66 22.57 -10.46
CA THR A 230 -9.42 21.91 -11.75
C THR A 230 -10.42 22.42 -12.79
N LYS A 231 -9.93 22.74 -14.00
CA LYS A 231 -10.79 23.20 -15.10
C LYS A 231 -11.79 22.14 -15.56
N ILE A 232 -11.43 20.87 -15.37
CA ILE A 232 -12.30 19.71 -15.55
C ILE A 232 -12.78 19.30 -14.15
N PRO A 233 -14.08 19.49 -13.82
CA PRO A 233 -14.60 19.29 -12.45
C PRO A 233 -14.43 17.86 -11.90
N GLU A 234 -14.39 16.85 -12.78
CA GLU A 234 -14.21 15.44 -12.42
C GLU A 234 -12.88 15.16 -11.69
N PHE A 235 -11.88 16.04 -11.84
CA PHE A 235 -10.58 15.91 -11.18
C PHE A 235 -10.48 16.64 -9.82
N MET A 236 -11.53 17.35 -9.39
CA MET A 236 -11.48 18.14 -8.15
C MET A 236 -11.14 17.33 -6.90
N ASP A 237 -11.64 16.09 -6.80
CA ASP A 237 -11.38 15.19 -5.68
C ASP A 237 -10.26 14.17 -5.98
N ILE A 238 -9.61 14.30 -7.13
CA ILE A 238 -8.51 13.43 -7.60
C ILE A 238 -7.16 14.03 -7.23
N ILE A 239 -6.98 15.35 -7.41
CA ILE A 239 -5.74 16.04 -7.05
C ILE A 239 -5.39 15.87 -5.57
N GLY A 240 -4.09 15.85 -5.25
CA GLY A 240 -3.61 15.60 -3.89
C GLY A 240 -3.85 14.17 -3.40
N GLN A 241 -3.84 13.18 -4.29
CA GLN A 241 -3.87 11.78 -3.87
C GLN A 241 -2.57 11.40 -3.13
N ARG A 242 -2.70 10.57 -2.09
CA ARG A 242 -1.60 10.10 -1.24
C ARG A 242 -1.66 8.59 -1.06
N MET A 243 -1.94 7.86 -2.15
CA MET A 243 -2.00 6.40 -2.17
C MET A 243 -0.63 5.82 -2.56
N GLU A 244 -0.14 6.21 -3.75
CA GLU A 244 1.11 5.74 -4.33
C GLU A 244 1.51 6.61 -5.54
N PHE A 245 2.63 6.30 -6.19
CA PHE A 245 2.97 6.87 -7.51
C PHE A 245 1.84 6.72 -8.53
N SER A 246 1.57 7.79 -9.29
CA SER A 246 0.80 7.68 -10.52
C SER A 246 1.59 6.97 -11.61
N SER A 247 0.89 6.53 -12.66
CA SER A 247 1.55 6.00 -13.86
C SER A 247 2.38 7.07 -14.60
N SER A 248 2.10 8.37 -14.44
CA SER A 248 2.92 9.42 -15.05
C SER A 248 4.20 9.66 -14.24
N ASP A 249 4.12 9.68 -12.91
CA ASP A 249 5.30 9.83 -12.03
C ASP A 249 6.35 8.77 -12.35
N VAL A 250 5.93 7.49 -12.40
CA VAL A 250 6.80 6.36 -12.76
C VAL A 250 7.40 6.52 -14.15
N ARG A 251 6.60 6.92 -15.15
CA ARG A 251 7.08 7.08 -16.53
C ARG A 251 8.05 8.25 -16.68
N LYS A 252 7.81 9.37 -15.98
CA LYS A 252 8.71 10.52 -15.95
C LYS A 252 10.04 10.13 -15.30
N LEU A 253 10.01 9.46 -14.14
CA LEU A 253 11.22 8.98 -13.46
C LEU A 253 11.99 7.97 -14.32
N ASN A 254 11.30 7.00 -14.92
CA ASN A 254 11.91 6.03 -15.82
C ASN A 254 12.52 6.69 -17.07
N ARG A 255 11.88 7.73 -17.64
CA ARG A 255 12.45 8.49 -18.75
C ARG A 255 13.68 9.30 -18.31
N LEU A 256 13.64 9.91 -17.12
CA LEU A 256 14.74 10.71 -16.59
C LEU A 256 16.01 9.88 -16.33
N TYR A 257 15.84 8.64 -15.87
CA TYR A 257 16.94 7.72 -15.55
C TYR A 257 17.17 6.63 -16.62
N ASN A 258 16.53 6.75 -17.79
CA ASN A 258 16.63 5.78 -18.90
C ASN A 258 16.38 4.31 -18.47
N CYS A 259 15.40 4.10 -17.59
CA CYS A 259 15.04 2.78 -17.11
C CYS A 259 14.41 1.93 -18.22
N THR A 260 15.03 0.80 -18.55
CA THR A 260 14.49 -0.19 -19.51
C THR A 260 13.81 -1.38 -18.82
N THR A 261 14.18 -1.63 -17.56
CA THR A 261 13.64 -2.71 -16.73
C THR A 261 13.51 -2.22 -15.30
N SER A 262 12.55 -2.77 -14.58
CA SER A 262 12.44 -2.64 -13.12
C SER A 262 13.42 -3.56 -12.38
N SER A 263 13.71 -3.23 -11.13
CA SER A 263 14.60 -4.03 -10.29
C SER A 263 13.97 -5.37 -9.87
N THR A 264 12.70 -5.37 -9.42
CA THR A 264 12.04 -6.57 -8.86
C THR A 264 10.85 -7.09 -9.67
N PHE A 265 10.26 -6.34 -10.60
CA PHE A 265 9.19 -6.89 -11.44
C PHE A 265 9.72 -7.91 -12.46
N MET A 266 9.02 -9.05 -12.58
CA MET A 266 9.43 -10.14 -13.46
C MET A 266 8.45 -10.35 -14.62
N ASP A 267 7.15 -10.39 -14.36
CA ASP A 267 6.12 -10.63 -15.39
C ASP A 267 4.72 -10.21 -14.94
N SER A 268 3.86 -9.90 -15.91
CA SER A 268 2.42 -9.72 -15.74
C SER A 268 1.69 -10.29 -16.97
N CYS A 269 0.68 -11.13 -16.74
CA CYS A 269 -0.08 -11.78 -17.79
C CYS A 269 -1.58 -11.85 -17.46
N SER A 270 -2.35 -11.05 -18.18
CA SER A 270 -3.82 -11.01 -18.16
C SER A 270 -4.46 -11.71 -19.37
N PHE A 271 -3.66 -12.43 -20.16
CA PHE A 271 -4.11 -13.18 -21.35
C PHE A 271 -4.85 -12.39 -22.44
N GLU A 272 -4.84 -11.06 -22.41
CA GLU A 272 -5.52 -10.21 -23.41
C GLU A 272 -4.97 -10.36 -24.84
N GLN A 273 -3.75 -10.88 -24.99
CA GLN A 273 -3.11 -11.14 -26.29
C GLN A 273 -3.05 -12.65 -26.63
N PRO A 274 -3.21 -13.07 -27.91
CA PRO A 274 -3.21 -14.48 -28.32
C PRO A 274 -1.90 -15.24 -28.03
N ASN A 275 -0.78 -14.54 -27.92
CA ASN A 275 0.51 -15.14 -27.60
C ASN A 275 0.64 -15.54 -26.12
N ILE A 276 -0.38 -15.29 -25.29
CA ILE A 276 -0.46 -15.67 -23.87
C ILE A 276 0.83 -15.34 -23.09
N CYS A 277 1.40 -14.16 -23.36
CA CYS A 277 2.63 -13.69 -22.71
C CYS A 277 3.86 -14.60 -22.92
N GLY A 278 3.82 -15.45 -23.94
CA GLY A 278 4.86 -16.45 -24.21
C GLY A 278 4.78 -17.69 -23.30
N MET A 279 3.68 -17.88 -22.57
CA MET A 279 3.42 -19.13 -21.87
C MET A 279 3.26 -20.28 -22.88
N ILE A 280 3.72 -21.46 -22.48
CA ILE A 280 3.68 -22.68 -23.30
C ILE A 280 2.83 -23.74 -22.60
N GLN A 281 2.35 -24.72 -23.35
CA GLN A 281 1.60 -25.85 -22.80
C GLN A 281 2.40 -27.13 -23.00
N GLY A 282 2.32 -28.03 -22.01
CA GLY A 282 3.01 -29.33 -22.09
C GLY A 282 2.53 -30.16 -23.28
N THR A 283 3.45 -30.90 -23.91
CA THR A 283 3.16 -31.78 -25.07
C THR A 283 2.49 -33.08 -24.67
N ASP A 284 2.65 -33.49 -23.41
CA ASP A 284 2.36 -34.84 -22.93
C ASP A 284 1.01 -34.94 -22.18
N ALA A 285 0.32 -33.82 -22.01
CA ALA A 285 -0.94 -33.74 -21.28
C ALA A 285 -2.13 -34.23 -22.12
N LYS A 286 -2.97 -35.10 -21.53
CA LYS A 286 -4.21 -35.59 -22.15
C LYS A 286 -5.26 -34.49 -22.33
N ALA A 287 -5.12 -33.41 -21.56
CA ALA A 287 -5.96 -32.22 -21.62
C ALA A 287 -5.10 -30.96 -21.79
N LYS A 288 -5.73 -29.82 -22.11
CA LYS A 288 -5.04 -28.57 -22.40
C LYS A 288 -5.69 -27.40 -21.68
N TRP A 289 -4.88 -26.40 -21.37
CA TRP A 289 -5.38 -25.08 -21.00
C TRP A 289 -5.82 -24.35 -22.25
N VAL A 290 -7.05 -23.86 -22.29
CA VAL A 290 -7.61 -23.14 -23.43
C VAL A 290 -7.85 -21.68 -23.09
N ARG A 291 -7.40 -20.79 -23.97
CA ARG A 291 -7.67 -19.35 -23.85
C ARG A 291 -9.11 -19.08 -24.31
N VAL A 292 -9.95 -18.63 -23.39
CA VAL A 292 -11.40 -18.47 -23.62
C VAL A 292 -11.89 -17.14 -23.05
N LYS A 293 -13.08 -16.71 -23.49
CA LYS A 293 -13.75 -15.50 -22.98
C LYS A 293 -14.80 -15.81 -21.92
N ASN A 294 -15.34 -17.02 -21.96
CA ASN A 294 -16.39 -17.51 -21.07
C ASN A 294 -16.37 -19.05 -21.09
N VAL A 295 -16.94 -19.66 -20.05
CA VAL A 295 -17.07 -21.10 -19.90
C VAL A 295 -18.48 -21.42 -19.38
N ASP A 296 -19.10 -22.47 -19.93
CA ASP A 296 -20.36 -22.99 -19.41
C ASP A 296 -20.19 -23.46 -17.95
N GLY A 297 -20.99 -22.92 -17.04
CA GLY A 297 -20.84 -23.16 -15.60
C GLY A 297 -19.91 -22.18 -14.87
N GLY A 298 -19.27 -21.26 -15.59
CA GLY A 298 -18.43 -20.19 -15.06
C GLY A 298 -16.91 -20.44 -15.25
N ALA A 299 -16.08 -19.40 -15.30
CA ALA A 299 -16.45 -17.98 -15.23
C ALA A 299 -17.09 -17.48 -16.55
N ASN A 300 -18.09 -16.58 -16.43
CA ASN A 300 -18.78 -16.00 -17.59
C ASN A 300 -17.99 -14.85 -18.24
N THR A 301 -17.01 -14.32 -17.52
CA THR A 301 -16.11 -13.25 -17.96
C THR A 301 -14.78 -13.42 -17.23
N ASP A 302 -13.72 -12.91 -17.85
CA ASP A 302 -12.39 -12.74 -17.27
C ASP A 302 -12.41 -11.89 -16.00
N TYR A 303 -11.36 -12.01 -15.19
CA TYR A 303 -11.18 -11.16 -14.03
C TYR A 303 -10.67 -9.77 -14.42
N THR A 304 -9.81 -9.68 -15.44
CA THR A 304 -9.19 -8.43 -15.93
C THR A 304 -10.20 -7.29 -16.07
N ASN A 305 -11.30 -7.52 -16.76
CA ASN A 305 -12.33 -6.52 -17.12
C ASN A 305 -13.62 -6.65 -16.29
N LEU A 306 -13.58 -7.39 -15.17
CA LEU A 306 -14.75 -7.71 -14.36
C LEU A 306 -15.49 -6.45 -13.88
N GLY A 307 -16.76 -6.33 -14.27
CA GLY A 307 -17.63 -5.19 -13.91
C GLY A 307 -17.44 -3.94 -14.77
N GLN A 308 -16.53 -3.96 -15.74
CA GLN A 308 -16.30 -2.86 -16.68
C GLN A 308 -16.84 -3.20 -18.07
N CYS A 309 -16.30 -4.25 -18.70
CA CYS A 309 -16.63 -4.64 -20.06
C CYS A 309 -16.78 -6.17 -20.14
N ASN A 310 -18.01 -6.66 -20.13
CA ASN A 310 -18.27 -8.10 -20.13
C ASN A 310 -17.95 -8.74 -21.49
N GLY A 311 -17.23 -9.87 -21.47
CA GLY A 311 -17.02 -10.72 -22.66
C GLY A 311 -15.99 -10.19 -23.67
N ILE A 312 -15.21 -9.18 -23.32
CA ILE A 312 -14.10 -8.69 -24.16
C ILE A 312 -12.77 -9.35 -23.82
N GLY A 313 -12.51 -9.59 -22.54
CA GLY A 313 -11.25 -10.14 -22.05
C GLY A 313 -11.16 -11.65 -22.15
N TYR A 314 -9.99 -12.17 -21.80
CA TYR A 314 -9.68 -13.58 -21.92
C TYR A 314 -9.00 -14.11 -20.67
N PHE A 315 -9.20 -15.40 -20.41
CA PHE A 315 -8.53 -16.12 -19.34
C PHE A 315 -8.16 -17.53 -19.81
N MET A 316 -7.30 -18.21 -19.06
CA MET A 316 -6.95 -19.60 -19.33
C MET A 316 -7.87 -20.53 -18.56
N HIS A 317 -8.41 -21.55 -19.23
CA HIS A 317 -9.32 -22.52 -18.61
C HIS A 317 -8.85 -23.96 -18.84
N PHE A 318 -8.85 -24.76 -17.78
CA PHE A 318 -8.67 -26.20 -17.81
C PHE A 318 -10.00 -26.87 -17.46
N SER A 319 -10.62 -27.52 -18.45
CA SER A 319 -11.91 -28.19 -18.26
C SER A 319 -11.73 -29.53 -17.56
N THR A 320 -12.45 -29.73 -16.46
CA THR A 320 -12.58 -31.00 -15.76
C THR A 320 -13.96 -31.65 -15.96
N ALA A 321 -14.81 -31.08 -16.83
CA ALA A 321 -16.15 -31.62 -17.12
C ALA A 321 -16.11 -33.01 -17.78
N THR A 322 -15.08 -33.28 -18.59
CA THR A 322 -14.84 -34.58 -19.23
C THR A 322 -13.50 -35.17 -18.76
N GLY A 323 -13.09 -36.34 -19.27
CA GLY A 323 -11.85 -37.00 -18.85
C GLY A 323 -11.97 -37.82 -17.56
N ASN A 324 -10.89 -38.52 -17.21
CA ASN A 324 -10.77 -39.41 -16.06
C ASN A 324 -10.17 -38.69 -14.84
N PRO A 325 -10.47 -39.14 -13.62
CA PRO A 325 -9.77 -38.66 -12.43
C PRO A 325 -8.26 -38.83 -12.56
N GLY A 326 -7.50 -37.77 -12.25
CA GLY A 326 -6.05 -37.71 -12.41
C GLY A 326 -5.56 -37.23 -13.79
N ASP A 327 -6.45 -37.01 -14.76
CA ASP A 327 -6.07 -36.31 -15.99
C ASP A 327 -5.63 -34.88 -15.64
N ASN A 328 -4.52 -34.43 -16.23
CA ASN A 328 -3.90 -33.15 -15.95
C ASN A 328 -3.60 -32.33 -17.20
N ALA A 329 -3.32 -31.03 -17.00
CA ALA A 329 -2.85 -30.11 -18.02
C ALA A 329 -1.86 -29.08 -17.44
N ASN A 330 -0.76 -28.83 -18.16
CA ASN A 330 0.27 -27.89 -17.76
C ASN A 330 0.21 -26.61 -18.59
N LEU A 331 0.28 -25.47 -17.91
CA LEU A 331 0.56 -24.16 -18.48
C LEU A 331 1.85 -23.63 -17.85
N GLU A 332 2.87 -23.44 -18.65
CA GLU A 332 4.20 -23.05 -18.17
C GLU A 332 4.54 -21.66 -18.65
N SER A 333 5.05 -20.84 -17.73
CA SER A 333 5.60 -19.52 -18.09
C SER A 333 6.81 -19.62 -19.01
N ARG A 334 7.19 -18.48 -19.62
CA ARG A 334 8.51 -18.32 -20.24
C ARG A 334 9.62 -18.46 -19.19
N LEU A 335 10.87 -18.53 -19.64
CA LEU A 335 12.00 -18.58 -18.73
C LEU A 335 12.18 -17.23 -18.00
N PHE A 336 12.35 -17.31 -16.68
CA PHE A 336 12.62 -16.19 -15.80
C PHE A 336 14.07 -16.20 -15.30
N TYR A 337 14.62 -15.01 -15.06
CA TYR A 337 15.98 -14.79 -14.61
C TYR A 337 15.94 -13.96 -13.32
N PRO A 338 15.77 -14.62 -12.16
CA PRO A 338 15.68 -13.94 -10.88
C PRO A 338 17.00 -13.23 -10.55
N LYS A 339 16.90 -12.07 -9.88
CA LYS A 339 18.02 -11.29 -9.37
C LYS A 339 18.10 -11.34 -7.84
N ARG A 340 17.01 -11.75 -7.17
CA ARG A 340 16.90 -11.92 -5.72
C ARG A 340 16.56 -13.37 -5.36
N GLY A 341 16.73 -13.70 -4.08
CA GLY A 341 16.47 -15.06 -3.58
C GLY A 341 15.00 -15.38 -3.29
N ARG A 342 14.07 -14.43 -3.50
CA ARG A 342 12.66 -14.58 -3.13
C ARG A 342 11.75 -13.92 -4.15
N GLN A 343 10.61 -14.57 -4.43
CA GLN A 343 9.59 -14.06 -5.32
C GLN A 343 8.19 -14.26 -4.73
N CYS A 344 7.26 -13.42 -5.16
CA CYS A 344 5.83 -13.57 -4.93
C CYS A 344 5.13 -13.76 -6.26
N LEU A 345 4.59 -14.97 -6.45
CA LEU A 345 3.65 -15.24 -7.52
C LEU A 345 2.24 -14.94 -7.01
N GLN A 346 1.47 -14.19 -7.78
CA GLN A 346 0.05 -13.96 -7.51
C GLN A 346 -0.79 -14.19 -8.77
N PHE A 347 -2.01 -14.66 -8.58
CA PHE A 347 -2.94 -14.90 -9.68
C PHE A 347 -4.37 -15.01 -9.15
N TYR A 348 -5.34 -14.78 -10.02
CA TYR A 348 -6.74 -15.06 -9.74
C TYR A 348 -7.11 -16.44 -10.25
N MET A 349 -7.83 -17.20 -9.44
CA MET A 349 -8.36 -18.51 -9.81
C MET A 349 -9.87 -18.57 -9.62
N TYR A 350 -10.57 -19.16 -10.58
CA TYR A 350 -12.01 -19.49 -10.49
C TYR A 350 -12.19 -21.00 -10.61
N ASN A 351 -12.97 -21.60 -9.70
CA ASN A 351 -13.34 -23.02 -9.81
C ASN A 351 -14.85 -23.19 -10.05
N SER A 352 -15.22 -23.63 -11.25
CA SER A 352 -16.58 -24.09 -11.62
C SER A 352 -16.72 -25.62 -11.62
N GLY A 353 -15.63 -26.33 -11.36
CA GLY A 353 -15.55 -27.78 -11.34
C GLY A 353 -15.87 -28.42 -9.98
N ALA A 354 -15.25 -29.57 -9.75
CA ALA A 354 -15.42 -30.33 -8.52
C ALA A 354 -14.60 -29.71 -7.37
N ALA A 355 -15.02 -29.97 -6.12
CA ALA A 355 -14.33 -29.48 -4.94
C ALA A 355 -12.98 -30.18 -4.69
N ASP A 356 -12.73 -31.31 -5.35
CA ASP A 356 -11.49 -32.07 -5.28
C ASP A 356 -10.63 -31.94 -6.55
N ASP A 357 -11.01 -31.07 -7.49
CA ASP A 357 -10.10 -30.60 -8.55
C ASP A 357 -8.94 -29.81 -7.92
N GLN A 358 -7.73 -29.95 -8.47
CA GLN A 358 -6.52 -29.38 -7.88
C GLN A 358 -5.77 -28.50 -8.86
N LEU A 359 -5.15 -27.44 -8.35
CA LEU A 359 -4.13 -26.67 -9.03
C LEU A 359 -2.80 -26.86 -8.28
N ASN A 360 -1.82 -27.44 -8.94
CA ASN A 360 -0.46 -27.56 -8.43
C ASN A 360 0.40 -26.46 -9.07
N ILE A 361 1.16 -25.76 -8.24
CA ILE A 361 2.17 -24.80 -8.65
C ILE A 361 3.53 -25.45 -8.48
N TRP A 362 4.24 -25.59 -9.60
CA TRP A 362 5.61 -26.10 -9.62
C TRP A 362 6.57 -25.02 -10.13
N VAL A 363 7.84 -25.20 -9.80
CA VAL A 363 8.94 -24.52 -10.48
C VAL A 363 9.77 -25.54 -11.24
N HIS A 364 10.08 -25.22 -12.50
CA HIS A 364 11.01 -25.97 -13.33
C HIS A 364 12.33 -25.20 -13.37
N GLU A 365 13.30 -25.66 -12.59
CA GLU A 365 14.56 -24.95 -12.34
C GLU A 365 15.68 -25.46 -13.24
N TYR A 366 16.48 -24.56 -13.82
CA TYR A 366 17.56 -24.93 -14.74
C TYR A 366 18.90 -24.45 -14.20
N ASN A 367 19.83 -25.38 -13.99
CA ASN A 367 21.18 -25.08 -13.53
C ASN A 367 22.20 -26.03 -14.19
N ASN A 368 23.47 -25.96 -13.78
CA ASN A 368 24.52 -26.80 -14.38
C ASN A 368 24.36 -28.30 -14.05
N GLU A 369 23.73 -28.63 -12.92
CA GLU A 369 23.45 -30.01 -12.48
C GLU A 369 22.24 -30.60 -13.21
N TYR A 370 21.23 -29.76 -13.45
CA TYR A 370 19.99 -30.08 -14.15
C TYR A 370 19.85 -29.20 -15.41
N PRO A 371 20.64 -29.45 -16.48
CA PRO A 371 20.59 -28.64 -17.70
C PRO A 371 19.26 -28.79 -18.45
N ASN A 372 18.57 -29.93 -18.29
CA ASN A 372 17.23 -30.19 -18.81
C ASN A 372 16.10 -29.76 -17.83
N GLY A 373 16.51 -29.17 -16.70
CA GLY A 373 15.66 -28.67 -15.65
C GLY A 373 15.14 -29.74 -14.67
N ALA A 374 14.94 -29.34 -13.42
CA ALA A 374 14.33 -30.15 -12.35
C ALA A 374 13.00 -29.54 -11.92
N LEU A 375 11.95 -30.38 -11.82
CA LEU A 375 10.64 -29.96 -11.32
C LEU A 375 10.58 -30.07 -9.80
N ARG A 376 10.11 -29.01 -9.15
CA ARG A 376 9.88 -28.95 -7.70
C ARG A 376 8.47 -28.44 -7.42
N LEU A 377 7.68 -29.23 -6.70
CA LEU A 377 6.34 -28.82 -6.26
C LEU A 377 6.51 -27.74 -5.18
N ILE A 378 5.82 -26.61 -5.36
CA ILE A 378 5.79 -25.54 -4.38
C ILE A 378 4.53 -25.64 -3.52
N GLN A 379 3.37 -25.71 -4.18
CA GLN A 379 2.09 -25.64 -3.47
C GLN A 379 0.99 -26.35 -4.26
N THR A 380 0.06 -26.97 -3.54
CA THR A 380 -1.17 -27.57 -4.08
C THR A 380 -2.38 -26.85 -3.51
N PHE A 381 -3.29 -26.44 -4.38
CA PHE A 381 -4.59 -25.88 -4.04
C PHE A 381 -5.69 -26.88 -4.39
N SER A 382 -6.53 -27.24 -3.42
CA SER A 382 -7.67 -28.13 -3.63
C SER A 382 -8.97 -27.33 -3.66
N GLY A 383 -9.71 -27.37 -4.78
CA GLY A 383 -11.12 -26.97 -4.88
C GLY A 383 -11.46 -25.48 -4.70
N GLY A 384 -10.62 -24.71 -4.01
CA GLY A 384 -10.82 -23.29 -3.71
C GLY A 384 -12.22 -22.94 -3.20
N ARG A 385 -12.54 -21.66 -3.21
CA ARG A 385 -13.94 -21.25 -3.16
C ARG A 385 -14.54 -21.42 -4.56
N ARG A 386 -15.64 -22.15 -4.66
CA ARG A 386 -16.29 -22.37 -5.95
C ARG A 386 -17.08 -21.15 -6.40
N ASN A 387 -17.16 -20.99 -7.71
CA ASN A 387 -17.99 -20.01 -8.40
C ASN A 387 -17.68 -18.53 -8.06
N SER A 388 -16.44 -18.23 -7.68
CA SER A 388 -15.94 -16.88 -7.45
C SER A 388 -14.47 -16.80 -7.86
N TRP A 389 -14.02 -15.62 -8.32
CA TRP A 389 -12.61 -15.35 -8.55
C TRP A 389 -11.94 -15.07 -7.21
N GLU A 390 -10.91 -15.84 -6.89
CA GLU A 390 -10.16 -15.71 -5.64
C GLU A 390 -8.70 -15.40 -5.94
N LEU A 391 -8.12 -14.45 -5.20
CA LEU A 391 -6.71 -14.08 -5.30
C LEU A 391 -5.86 -15.07 -4.49
N TYR A 392 -4.81 -15.60 -5.11
CA TYR A 392 -3.83 -16.47 -4.48
C TYR A 392 -2.45 -15.83 -4.50
N HIS A 393 -1.69 -16.09 -3.45
CA HIS A 393 -0.28 -15.72 -3.32
C HIS A 393 0.54 -16.98 -3.05
N VAL A 394 1.67 -17.12 -3.74
CA VAL A 394 2.61 -18.24 -3.61
C VAL A 394 4.01 -17.67 -3.46
N THR A 395 4.62 -17.91 -2.31
CA THR A 395 6.02 -17.55 -2.06
C THR A 395 6.93 -18.53 -2.81
N LEU A 396 7.82 -18.01 -3.64
CA LEU A 396 8.86 -18.78 -4.32
C LEU A 396 10.23 -18.40 -3.79
N ASP A 397 11.13 -19.38 -3.75
CA ASP A 397 12.51 -19.28 -3.29
C ASP A 397 13.45 -19.87 -4.35
N THR A 398 13.41 -19.31 -5.55
CA THR A 398 14.05 -19.94 -6.72
C THR A 398 15.20 -19.06 -7.25
N PRO A 399 16.46 -19.26 -6.81
CA PRO A 399 17.61 -18.52 -7.32
C PRO A 399 18.05 -18.87 -8.76
N PRO A 400 18.01 -20.12 -9.24
CA PRO A 400 18.33 -20.43 -10.63
C PRO A 400 17.29 -19.85 -11.60
N LYS A 401 17.64 -19.75 -12.89
CA LYS A 401 16.63 -19.44 -13.92
C LYS A 401 15.56 -20.53 -13.93
N PHE A 402 14.28 -20.15 -14.02
CA PHE A 402 13.18 -21.09 -13.84
C PHE A 402 11.96 -20.76 -14.68
N ARG A 403 11.03 -21.72 -14.78
CA ARG A 403 9.64 -21.49 -15.21
C ARG A 403 8.71 -21.80 -14.05
N VAL A 404 7.67 -21.01 -13.87
CA VAL A 404 6.47 -21.40 -13.12
C VAL A 404 5.62 -22.32 -13.99
N VAL A 405 5.13 -23.43 -13.41
CA VAL A 405 4.23 -24.39 -14.04
C VAL A 405 2.92 -24.45 -13.25
N PHE A 406 1.82 -24.18 -13.93
CA PHE A 406 0.46 -24.32 -13.44
C PHE A 406 -0.10 -25.65 -13.95
N GLU A 407 -0.17 -26.65 -13.08
CA GLU A 407 -0.74 -27.96 -13.40
C GLU A 407 -2.16 -28.05 -12.82
N GLY A 408 -3.16 -28.07 -13.69
CA GLY A 408 -4.53 -28.42 -13.31
C GLY A 408 -4.71 -29.93 -13.31
N VAL A 409 -5.33 -30.48 -12.26
CA VAL A 409 -5.60 -31.92 -12.11
C VAL A 409 -7.07 -32.16 -11.82
N LYS A 410 -7.70 -33.04 -12.60
CA LYS A 410 -9.09 -33.45 -12.39
C LYS A 410 -9.23 -34.37 -11.18
N GLY A 411 -10.15 -34.02 -10.27
CA GLY A 411 -10.55 -34.81 -9.12
C GLY A 411 -11.42 -36.02 -9.48
N LYS A 412 -11.88 -36.74 -8.45
CA LYS A 412 -12.86 -37.83 -8.56
C LYS A 412 -14.29 -37.32 -8.61
N GLY A 413 -14.54 -36.12 -8.09
CA GLY A 413 -15.86 -35.51 -8.06
C GLY A 413 -16.43 -35.25 -9.46
N VAL A 414 -17.77 -35.21 -9.53
CA VAL A 414 -18.46 -34.84 -10.76
C VAL A 414 -18.30 -33.34 -10.99
N SER A 415 -17.64 -32.98 -12.09
CA SER A 415 -17.44 -31.60 -12.51
C SER A 415 -18.34 -31.26 -13.71
N LYS A 416 -18.79 -30.01 -13.77
CA LYS A 416 -19.51 -29.44 -14.92
C LYS A 416 -18.74 -28.30 -15.60
N GLY A 417 -17.54 -27.98 -15.12
CA GLY A 417 -16.74 -26.84 -15.54
C GLY A 417 -15.26 -27.16 -15.42
N GLY A 418 -14.52 -26.39 -14.62
CA GLY A 418 -13.11 -26.63 -14.34
C GLY A 418 -12.42 -25.50 -13.62
N LEU A 419 -11.10 -25.37 -13.83
CA LEU A 419 -10.25 -24.36 -13.20
C LEU A 419 -9.92 -23.27 -14.21
N SER A 420 -10.01 -22.01 -13.80
CA SER A 420 -9.68 -20.85 -14.64
C SER A 420 -8.64 -19.98 -13.95
N LEU A 421 -7.70 -19.43 -14.72
CA LEU A 421 -6.61 -18.57 -14.25
C LEU A 421 -6.62 -17.25 -15.02
N ASP A 422 -6.41 -16.16 -14.30
CA ASP A 422 -6.29 -14.82 -14.87
C ASP A 422 -5.37 -13.91 -14.01
N ASP A 423 -4.95 -12.78 -14.57
CA ASP A 423 -4.19 -11.72 -13.89
C ASP A 423 -2.97 -12.22 -13.10
N ILE A 424 -2.16 -13.06 -13.76
CA ILE A 424 -0.93 -13.60 -13.18
C ILE A 424 0.12 -12.50 -13.09
N ASN A 425 0.68 -12.27 -11.90
CA ASN A 425 1.80 -11.35 -11.69
C ASN A 425 2.91 -12.04 -10.91
N LEU A 426 4.16 -11.77 -11.30
CA LEU A 426 5.34 -12.28 -10.63
C LEU A 426 6.32 -11.13 -10.36
N SER A 427 6.75 -11.03 -9.11
CA SER A 427 7.74 -10.04 -8.66
C SER A 427 8.68 -10.62 -7.62
N GLU A 428 9.90 -10.11 -7.56
CA GLU A 428 10.92 -10.44 -6.55
C GLU A 428 10.68 -9.67 -5.24
N THR A 429 9.48 -9.86 -4.69
CA THR A 429 8.98 -9.22 -3.47
C THR A 429 8.46 -10.29 -2.51
N GLN A 430 8.27 -9.93 -1.24
CA GLN A 430 7.59 -10.80 -0.29
C GLN A 430 6.07 -10.82 -0.57
N CYS A 431 5.45 -11.99 -0.44
CA CYS A 431 4.00 -12.10 -0.49
C CYS A 431 3.35 -11.55 0.79
N PRO A 432 2.15 -10.95 0.68
CA PRO A 432 1.36 -10.65 1.88
C PRO A 432 1.04 -11.95 2.62
N HIS A 433 1.01 -11.90 3.95
CA HIS A 433 0.77 -13.09 4.76
C HIS A 433 -0.68 -13.55 4.72
N HIS A 434 -1.62 -12.62 4.64
CA HIS A 434 -3.05 -12.90 4.64
C HIS A 434 -3.77 -12.03 3.61
N THR A 435 -4.89 -12.55 3.14
CA THR A 435 -5.81 -11.83 2.24
C THR A 435 -7.19 -11.83 2.88
N TRP A 436 -7.76 -10.64 3.09
CA TRP A 436 -9.13 -10.47 3.52
C TRP A 436 -9.97 -10.02 2.33
N HIS A 437 -10.63 -10.99 1.70
CA HIS A 437 -11.55 -10.78 0.58
C HIS A 437 -12.95 -10.50 1.12
N ILE A 438 -13.48 -9.29 0.89
CA ILE A 438 -14.83 -8.89 1.28
C ILE A 438 -15.71 -8.86 0.04
N GLN A 439 -16.61 -9.83 -0.04
CA GLN A 439 -17.55 -9.93 -1.16
C GLN A 439 -18.77 -9.05 -0.98
N ASN A 440 -19.38 -8.66 -2.11
CA ASN A 440 -20.56 -7.80 -2.15
C ASN A 440 -20.36 -6.51 -1.33
N PHE A 441 -19.14 -5.97 -1.37
CA PHE A 441 -18.75 -4.75 -0.68
C PHE A 441 -19.61 -3.55 -1.07
N THR A 442 -20.08 -3.47 -2.32
CA THR A 442 -21.05 -2.45 -2.75
C THR A 442 -22.34 -2.49 -1.93
N LYS A 443 -22.84 -3.70 -1.60
CA LYS A 443 -24.02 -3.86 -0.74
C LYS A 443 -23.68 -3.45 0.69
N LEU A 444 -22.50 -3.83 1.19
CA LEU A 444 -22.05 -3.46 2.52
C LEU A 444 -21.97 -1.93 2.67
N LEU A 445 -21.40 -1.22 1.70
CA LEU A 445 -21.40 0.24 1.62
C LEU A 445 -22.82 0.82 1.63
N ALA A 446 -23.79 0.17 0.98
CA ALA A 446 -25.16 0.66 0.96
C ALA A 446 -25.95 0.39 2.26
N THR A 447 -25.61 -0.66 3.01
CA THR A 447 -26.43 -1.13 4.14
C THR A 447 -25.83 -0.88 5.52
N THR A 448 -24.51 -0.74 5.65
CA THR A 448 -23.86 -0.55 6.95
C THR A 448 -24.04 0.89 7.43
N PRO A 449 -24.64 1.16 8.60
CA PRO A 449 -24.77 2.51 9.12
C PRO A 449 -23.42 3.19 9.40
N VAL A 450 -23.39 4.52 9.38
CA VAL A 450 -22.23 5.30 9.87
C VAL A 450 -21.99 4.98 11.35
N GLY A 451 -20.73 4.79 11.73
CA GLY A 451 -20.35 4.42 13.09
C GLY A 451 -20.45 2.93 13.40
N GLU A 452 -20.95 2.11 12.47
CA GLU A 452 -20.89 0.65 12.56
C GLU A 452 -19.62 0.11 11.90
N LYS A 453 -19.08 -0.96 12.47
CA LYS A 453 -17.86 -1.61 11.98
C LYS A 453 -18.07 -3.09 11.70
N ILE A 454 -17.38 -3.57 10.69
CA ILE A 454 -17.17 -5.00 10.45
C ILE A 454 -15.78 -5.39 10.91
N TYR A 455 -15.57 -6.68 11.16
CA TYR A 455 -14.26 -7.20 11.50
C TYR A 455 -13.83 -8.26 10.49
N SER A 456 -12.53 -8.30 10.22
CA SER A 456 -11.93 -9.41 9.49
C SER A 456 -12.03 -10.71 10.28
N PRO A 457 -11.77 -11.87 9.67
CA PRO A 457 -11.35 -13.06 10.42
C PRO A 457 -10.13 -12.76 11.30
N SER A 458 -9.90 -13.60 12.31
CA SER A 458 -8.63 -13.57 13.05
C SER A 458 -7.53 -14.23 12.23
N PHE A 459 -6.38 -13.57 12.14
CA PHE A 459 -5.21 -14.02 11.41
C PHE A 459 -4.05 -14.26 12.36
N LEU A 460 -3.12 -15.14 11.98
CA LEU A 460 -1.91 -15.44 12.75
C LEU A 460 -0.68 -14.91 12.02
N SER A 461 0.08 -14.04 12.67
CA SER A 461 1.39 -13.61 12.18
C SER A 461 2.40 -14.78 12.15
N PRO A 462 3.50 -14.68 11.37
CA PRO A 462 4.50 -15.75 11.28
C PRO A 462 5.13 -16.13 12.62
N ASP A 463 5.27 -15.18 13.55
CA ASP A 463 5.82 -15.38 14.88
C ASP A 463 4.73 -15.68 15.94
N GLY A 464 3.47 -15.78 15.53
CA GLY A 464 2.40 -16.41 16.31
C GLY A 464 1.43 -15.47 17.01
N TYR A 465 1.55 -14.14 16.90
CA TYR A 465 0.54 -13.21 17.39
C TYR A 465 -0.73 -13.29 16.54
N SER A 466 -1.88 -13.40 17.21
CA SER A 466 -3.18 -13.34 16.57
C SER A 466 -3.67 -11.89 16.47
N PHE A 467 -4.23 -11.50 15.32
CA PHE A 467 -4.69 -10.14 15.07
C PHE A 467 -5.95 -10.09 14.19
N GLN A 468 -6.63 -8.94 14.21
CA GLN A 468 -7.85 -8.68 13.47
C GLN A 468 -7.92 -7.21 13.03
N ILE A 469 -8.57 -6.96 11.89
CA ILE A 469 -8.82 -5.60 11.39
C ILE A 469 -10.28 -5.23 11.64
N GLY A 470 -10.52 -4.10 12.29
CA GLY A 470 -11.82 -3.44 12.37
C GLY A 470 -11.96 -2.41 11.25
N LEU A 471 -13.09 -2.40 10.55
CA LEU A 471 -13.34 -1.51 9.42
C LEU A 471 -14.69 -0.81 9.58
N TYR A 472 -14.66 0.52 9.68
CA TYR A 472 -15.84 1.37 9.58
C TYR A 472 -16.07 1.71 8.12
N VAL A 473 -16.89 0.91 7.45
CA VAL A 473 -17.09 0.97 6.00
C VAL A 473 -17.59 2.33 5.56
N ASN A 474 -18.56 2.90 6.27
CA ASN A 474 -19.10 4.25 6.04
C ASN A 474 -18.57 5.29 7.04
N GLY A 475 -17.39 5.03 7.61
CA GLY A 475 -16.73 5.93 8.54
C GLY A 475 -17.31 5.97 9.94
N LYS A 476 -16.64 6.72 10.81
CA LYS A 476 -17.11 7.01 12.18
C LYS A 476 -18.08 8.18 12.14
N SER A 477 -18.88 8.35 13.20
CA SER A 477 -19.81 9.49 13.29
C SER A 477 -19.12 10.86 13.19
N SER A 478 -17.84 10.94 13.57
CA SER A 478 -17.01 12.15 13.42
C SER A 478 -16.43 12.36 12.02
N SER A 479 -16.42 11.34 11.15
CA SER A 479 -15.85 11.37 9.80
C SER A 479 -16.61 10.38 8.90
N SER A 480 -17.81 10.77 8.45
CA SER A 480 -18.72 9.90 7.71
C SER A 480 -18.42 9.80 6.21
N SER A 481 -17.53 10.65 5.69
CA SER A 481 -17.13 10.66 4.27
C SER A 481 -15.91 9.81 3.97
N LYS A 482 -15.32 9.15 4.96
CA LYS A 482 -14.09 8.36 4.85
C LYS A 482 -14.26 6.99 5.50
N MET A 483 -13.66 5.97 4.90
CA MET A 483 -13.52 4.68 5.54
C MET A 483 -12.44 4.77 6.63
N ALA A 484 -12.68 4.16 7.79
CA ALA A 484 -11.71 4.09 8.89
C ALA A 484 -11.31 2.64 9.15
N MET A 485 -10.06 2.42 9.53
CA MET A 485 -9.53 1.08 9.82
C MET A 485 -8.73 1.07 11.12
N TYR A 486 -8.81 -0.04 11.86
CA TYR A 486 -8.08 -0.25 13.11
C TYR A 486 -7.49 -1.66 13.20
N LEU A 487 -6.22 -1.76 13.59
CA LEU A 487 -5.54 -3.00 13.93
C LEU A 487 -5.79 -3.33 15.40
N HIS A 488 -6.19 -4.58 15.67
CA HIS A 488 -6.31 -5.13 17.02
C HIS A 488 -5.48 -6.41 17.15
N LEU A 489 -4.76 -6.56 18.26
CA LEU A 489 -4.29 -7.89 18.68
C LEU A 489 -5.47 -8.65 19.31
N THR A 490 -5.55 -9.94 19.04
CA THR A 490 -6.59 -10.83 19.57
C THR A 490 -5.98 -12.00 20.32
N SER A 491 -6.69 -12.57 21.28
CA SER A 491 -6.18 -13.75 21.99
C SER A 491 -6.05 -14.91 21.01
N GLY A 492 -4.86 -15.49 20.93
CA GLY A 492 -4.49 -16.56 20.02
C GLY A 492 -4.03 -17.84 20.72
N PRO A 493 -3.80 -18.91 19.94
CA PRO A 493 -3.36 -20.20 20.48
C PRO A 493 -1.96 -20.17 21.09
N ASN A 494 -1.12 -19.20 20.70
CA ASN A 494 0.30 -19.15 21.07
C ASN A 494 0.61 -18.18 22.22
N ASP A 495 -0.38 -17.41 22.70
CA ASP A 495 -0.16 -16.24 23.56
C ASP A 495 0.62 -16.53 24.86
N SER A 496 0.55 -17.76 25.39
CA SER A 496 1.29 -18.17 26.60
C SER A 496 2.81 -18.26 26.39
N GLN A 497 3.26 -18.37 25.15
CA GLN A 497 4.68 -18.46 24.78
C GLN A 497 5.21 -17.15 24.17
N LEU A 498 4.32 -16.23 23.82
CA LEU A 498 4.67 -14.96 23.20
C LEU A 498 5.16 -13.93 24.24
N LYS A 499 5.99 -13.01 23.78
CA LYS A 499 6.45 -11.88 24.58
C LYS A 499 5.39 -10.78 24.62
N TRP A 500 5.09 -10.26 25.81
CA TRP A 500 4.14 -9.16 26.01
C TRP A 500 4.78 -8.06 26.87
N PRO A 501 4.47 -6.77 26.64
CA PRO A 501 3.68 -6.22 25.51
C PRO A 501 4.35 -6.50 24.17
N CYS A 502 3.57 -6.66 23.08
CA CYS A 502 4.05 -7.10 21.77
C CYS A 502 5.15 -6.15 21.21
N PRO A 503 6.44 -6.55 21.19
CA PRO A 503 7.49 -5.64 20.74
C PRO A 503 7.60 -5.53 19.22
N TRP A 504 7.44 -4.31 18.69
CA TRP A 504 7.92 -3.87 17.37
C TRP A 504 7.49 -4.75 16.19
N ARG A 505 6.22 -5.13 16.14
CA ARG A 505 5.60 -5.75 14.97
C ARG A 505 4.97 -4.66 14.12
N GLN A 506 5.37 -4.58 12.87
CA GLN A 506 4.78 -3.68 11.92
C GLN A 506 3.68 -4.41 11.16
N ALA A 507 2.45 -3.93 11.30
CA ALA A 507 1.33 -4.33 10.48
C ALA A 507 1.33 -3.50 9.20
N THR A 508 1.16 -4.14 8.05
CA THR A 508 0.81 -3.49 6.79
C THR A 508 -0.61 -3.86 6.44
N ILE A 509 -1.50 -2.87 6.36
CA ILE A 509 -2.87 -3.03 5.87
C ILE A 509 -2.98 -2.28 4.54
N ALA A 510 -3.10 -3.01 3.45
CA ALA A 510 -3.26 -2.44 2.12
C ALA A 510 -4.64 -2.78 1.54
N LEU A 511 -5.39 -1.76 1.14
CA LEU A 511 -6.56 -1.91 0.27
C LEU A 511 -6.06 -1.95 -1.17
N MET A 512 -6.26 -3.08 -1.82
CA MET A 512 -5.67 -3.38 -3.12
C MET A 512 -6.42 -2.69 -4.27
N ASP A 513 -5.70 -1.95 -5.10
CA ASP A 513 -6.15 -1.59 -6.44
C ASP A 513 -6.01 -2.84 -7.32
N GLN A 514 -7.14 -3.47 -7.67
CA GLN A 514 -7.19 -4.77 -8.38
C GLN A 514 -6.88 -4.64 -9.88
N HIS A 515 -5.91 -3.78 -10.22
CA HIS A 515 -5.41 -3.61 -11.58
C HIS A 515 -4.66 -4.88 -12.04
N PRO A 516 -4.85 -5.32 -13.29
CA PRO A 516 -4.28 -6.57 -13.82
C PRO A 516 -2.75 -6.59 -13.82
N ASN A 517 -2.12 -5.43 -14.07
CA ASN A 517 -0.67 -5.27 -13.99
C ASN A 517 -0.27 -4.66 -12.64
N ILE A 518 0.53 -5.40 -11.86
CA ILE A 518 1.04 -5.00 -10.54
C ILE A 518 1.79 -3.65 -10.55
N GLN A 519 2.52 -3.33 -11.63
CA GLN A 519 3.27 -2.06 -11.73
C GLN A 519 2.37 -0.83 -11.87
N GLN A 520 1.09 -1.02 -12.21
CA GLN A 520 0.11 0.05 -12.36
C GLN A 520 -0.86 0.15 -11.17
N ARG A 521 -0.72 -0.70 -10.16
CA ARG A 521 -1.51 -0.60 -8.93
C ARG A 521 -1.12 0.64 -8.14
N MET A 522 -2.12 1.28 -7.54
CA MET A 522 -1.95 2.36 -6.57
C MET A 522 -2.63 1.93 -5.26
N ASP A 523 -2.04 0.96 -4.58
CA ASP A 523 -2.65 0.35 -3.39
C ASP A 523 -2.72 1.39 -2.25
N ASN A 524 -3.89 1.55 -1.63
CA ASN A 524 -4.04 2.45 -0.50
C ASN A 524 -3.65 1.74 0.78
N GLN A 525 -2.51 2.12 1.37
CA GLN A 525 -1.90 1.37 2.46
C GLN A 525 -1.56 2.22 3.68
N ARG A 526 -1.69 1.60 4.86
CA ARG A 526 -1.26 2.14 6.15
C ARG A 526 -0.47 1.10 6.90
N MET A 527 0.58 1.57 7.60
CA MET A 527 1.47 0.74 8.38
C MET A 527 1.45 1.21 9.84
N ILE A 528 1.36 0.26 10.77
CA ILE A 528 1.25 0.54 12.20
C ILE A 528 2.22 -0.37 12.94
N THR A 529 3.03 0.18 13.83
CA THR A 529 3.99 -0.61 14.61
C THR A 529 3.58 -0.72 16.07
N THR A 530 3.66 -1.93 16.63
CA THR A 530 3.37 -2.18 18.05
C THR A 530 4.51 -1.68 18.94
N ASP A 531 4.37 -0.49 19.52
CA ASP A 531 5.33 0.04 20.50
C ASP A 531 5.09 -0.57 21.89
N PRO A 532 5.98 -1.45 22.40
CA PRO A 532 5.78 -2.11 23.69
C PRO A 532 5.83 -1.15 24.89
N SER A 533 6.29 0.09 24.70
CA SER A 533 6.32 1.14 25.73
C SER A 533 5.06 2.00 25.74
N LYS A 534 4.15 1.85 24.76
CA LYS A 534 2.90 2.61 24.71
C LYS A 534 1.98 2.20 25.86
N THR A 535 1.71 3.15 26.75
CA THR A 535 0.86 2.94 27.94
C THR A 535 -0.38 3.84 27.93
N SER A 536 -1.41 3.42 28.66
CA SER A 536 -2.55 4.24 29.07
C SER A 536 -2.65 4.21 30.59
N THR A 537 -3.01 5.33 31.20
CA THR A 537 -3.23 5.41 32.64
C THR A 537 -4.73 5.56 32.89
N ASP A 538 -5.30 4.66 33.69
CA ASP A 538 -6.71 4.71 34.05
C ASP A 538 -7.00 5.81 35.09
N SER A 539 -8.29 6.05 35.34
CA SER A 539 -8.76 7.03 36.34
C SER A 539 -8.33 6.73 37.80
N GLN A 540 -7.81 5.53 38.07
CA GLN A 540 -7.31 5.08 39.36
C GLN A 540 -5.77 5.21 39.46
N GLY A 541 -5.11 5.62 38.36
CA GLY A 541 -3.66 5.76 38.29
C GLY A 541 -2.92 4.47 37.93
N ASN A 542 -3.61 3.40 37.56
CA ASN A 542 -2.98 2.17 37.09
C ASN A 542 -2.50 2.35 35.65
N VAL A 543 -1.28 1.90 35.38
CA VAL A 543 -0.67 1.94 34.05
C VAL A 543 -0.89 0.61 33.36
N GLU A 544 -1.55 0.63 32.21
CA GLU A 544 -1.78 -0.51 31.35
C GLU A 544 -1.02 -0.35 30.04
N TYR A 545 -0.40 -1.42 29.55
CA TYR A 545 0.30 -1.40 28.26
C TYR A 545 -0.68 -1.65 27.12
N PHE A 546 -0.68 -0.76 26.13
CA PHE A 546 -1.64 -0.79 25.02
C PHE A 546 -1.59 -2.10 24.22
N TRP A 547 -0.37 -2.62 24.00
CA TRP A 547 -0.11 -3.85 23.26
C TRP A 547 0.19 -5.05 24.17
N ASP A 548 -0.30 -5.08 25.42
CA ASP A 548 -0.23 -6.29 26.27
C ASP A 548 -1.18 -7.39 25.76
N ASP A 549 -1.10 -8.55 26.38
CA ASP A 549 -1.95 -9.71 26.14
C ASP A 549 -3.43 -9.29 26.13
N PRO A 550 -4.18 -9.54 25.02
CA PRO A 550 -5.60 -9.20 24.92
C PRO A 550 -6.46 -9.77 26.04
N ARG A 551 -6.05 -10.84 26.71
CA ARG A 551 -6.74 -11.40 27.89
C ARG A 551 -6.66 -10.50 29.13
N LYS A 552 -5.67 -9.61 29.19
CA LYS A 552 -5.49 -8.62 30.27
C LYS A 552 -6.12 -7.27 29.96
N VAL A 553 -5.85 -6.74 28.76
CA VAL A 553 -6.19 -5.35 28.38
C VAL A 553 -7.33 -5.24 27.38
N GLY A 554 -7.83 -6.39 26.91
CA GLY A 554 -8.89 -6.45 25.89
C GLY A 554 -10.28 -6.69 26.46
N SER A 555 -11.23 -6.88 25.55
CA SER A 555 -12.63 -7.20 25.86
C SER A 555 -13.05 -8.52 25.23
N LEU A 556 -13.87 -9.27 25.97
CA LEU A 556 -14.41 -10.55 25.50
C LEU A 556 -15.39 -10.33 24.34
N VAL A 557 -15.09 -10.92 23.20
CA VAL A 557 -15.94 -10.99 22.02
C VAL A 557 -16.59 -12.37 21.97
N LYS A 558 -17.90 -12.42 21.76
CA LYS A 558 -18.66 -13.67 21.58
C LYS A 558 -19.10 -13.78 20.13
N ASN A 559 -18.69 -14.84 19.46
CA ASN A 559 -19.11 -15.14 18.10
C ASN A 559 -20.51 -15.77 18.09
N PRO A 560 -21.26 -15.67 16.98
CA PRO A 560 -22.57 -16.30 16.83
C PRO A 560 -22.55 -17.82 16.99
N ASP A 561 -21.42 -18.47 16.73
CA ASP A 561 -21.23 -19.92 16.86
C ASP A 561 -20.98 -20.37 18.33
N GLY A 562 -20.99 -19.44 19.28
CA GLY A 562 -20.76 -19.70 20.70
C GLY A 562 -19.29 -19.68 21.12
N THR A 563 -18.35 -19.56 20.19
CA THR A 563 -16.93 -19.37 20.52
C THR A 563 -16.68 -17.95 21.04
N SER A 564 -15.63 -17.78 21.84
CA SER A 564 -15.23 -16.47 22.34
C SER A 564 -13.73 -16.28 22.32
N TYR A 565 -13.31 -15.03 22.19
CA TYR A 565 -11.91 -14.60 22.23
C TYR A 565 -11.82 -13.20 22.82
N TYR A 566 -10.64 -12.77 23.23
CA TYR A 566 -10.41 -11.41 23.68
C TYR A 566 -9.84 -10.56 22.55
N ARG A 567 -10.36 -9.35 22.37
CA ARG A 567 -9.83 -8.35 21.44
C ARG A 567 -9.21 -7.21 22.23
N GLY A 568 -7.94 -6.93 21.98
CA GLY A 568 -7.22 -5.81 22.58
C GLY A 568 -7.67 -4.45 22.01
N PRO A 569 -7.14 -3.35 22.58
CA PRO A 569 -7.32 -2.00 22.03
C PRO A 569 -6.92 -1.90 20.55
N GLY A 570 -7.53 -0.98 19.82
CA GLY A 570 -7.30 -0.75 18.38
C GLY A 570 -6.41 0.46 18.11
N THR A 571 -5.39 0.33 17.27
CA THR A 571 -4.68 1.51 16.71
C THR A 571 -4.94 1.56 15.21
N GLY A 572 -5.23 2.74 14.68
CA GLY A 572 -5.70 2.88 13.30
C GLY A 572 -5.84 4.32 12.85
N THR A 573 -6.57 4.52 11.77
CA THR A 573 -6.85 5.84 11.21
C THR A 573 -8.33 6.04 10.92
N THR A 574 -8.85 7.25 11.20
CA THR A 574 -10.19 7.66 10.75
C THR A 574 -10.26 8.11 9.29
N SER A 575 -9.10 8.33 8.66
CA SER A 575 -8.94 8.81 7.29
C SER A 575 -8.14 7.82 6.46
N PHE A 576 -8.58 6.56 6.42
CA PHE A 576 -7.89 5.52 5.66
C PHE A 576 -7.98 5.77 4.15
N ILE A 577 -9.20 5.99 3.65
CA ILE A 577 -9.47 6.40 2.26
C ILE A 577 -10.83 7.11 2.19
N THR A 578 -10.95 8.12 1.34
CA THR A 578 -12.25 8.79 1.09
C THR A 578 -13.17 7.90 0.27
N HIS A 579 -14.49 7.99 0.45
CA HIS A 579 -15.42 7.21 -0.37
C HIS A 579 -15.33 7.53 -1.87
N SER A 580 -14.95 8.77 -2.22
CA SER A 580 -14.70 9.16 -3.61
C SER A 580 -13.54 8.36 -4.21
N ARG A 581 -12.39 8.31 -3.51
CA ARG A 581 -11.22 7.52 -3.94
C ARG A 581 -11.48 6.02 -3.90
N LEU A 582 -12.22 5.52 -2.91
CA LEU A 582 -12.64 4.12 -2.83
C LEU A 582 -13.49 3.67 -4.05
N ARG A 583 -14.29 4.58 -4.62
CA ARG A 583 -15.08 4.32 -5.84
C ARG A 583 -14.31 4.58 -7.13
N SER A 584 -13.09 5.11 -7.01
CA SER A 584 -12.17 5.27 -8.14
C SER A 584 -11.39 3.96 -8.39
N ARG A 585 -10.61 3.93 -9.48
CA ARG A 585 -9.71 2.82 -9.84
C ARG A 585 -10.38 1.45 -9.70
N ASN A 586 -9.64 0.40 -9.29
CA ASN A 586 -10.16 -0.96 -9.12
C ASN A 586 -10.16 -1.41 -7.65
N PHE A 587 -10.39 -0.51 -6.69
CA PHE A 587 -10.53 -0.93 -5.28
C PHE A 587 -11.78 -1.77 -5.05
N ILE A 588 -12.86 -1.47 -5.78
CA ILE A 588 -14.08 -2.29 -5.84
C ILE A 588 -14.16 -2.86 -7.25
N LYS A 589 -13.93 -4.17 -7.40
CA LYS A 589 -13.96 -4.88 -8.69
C LYS A 589 -14.90 -6.07 -8.59
N GLY A 590 -15.87 -6.18 -9.49
CA GLY A 590 -16.88 -7.23 -9.41
C GLY A 590 -17.77 -7.17 -8.16
N ASN A 591 -17.96 -5.99 -7.55
CA ASN A 591 -18.57 -5.75 -6.23
C ASN A 591 -17.73 -6.19 -5.03
N ASP A 592 -16.50 -6.63 -5.24
CA ASP A 592 -15.65 -7.17 -4.18
C ASP A 592 -14.46 -6.24 -3.91
N THR A 593 -13.95 -6.28 -2.69
CA THR A 593 -12.72 -5.57 -2.29
C THR A 593 -11.77 -6.53 -1.60
N ILE A 594 -10.47 -6.28 -1.75
CA ILE A 594 -9.42 -7.13 -1.21
C ILE A 594 -8.48 -6.30 -0.34
N PHE A 595 -8.28 -6.77 0.89
CA PHE A 595 -7.23 -6.27 1.77
C PHE A 595 -6.07 -7.26 1.83
N LEU A 596 -4.85 -6.76 1.64
CA LEU A 596 -3.60 -7.49 1.83
C LEU A 596 -3.06 -7.14 3.22
N LEU A 597 -2.76 -8.16 4.01
CA LEU A 597 -2.43 -8.01 5.43
C LEU A 597 -1.14 -8.75 5.76
N SER A 598 -0.23 -8.06 6.45
CA SER A 598 0.97 -8.67 7.03
C SER A 598 1.23 -8.07 8.40
N LEU A 599 1.77 -8.87 9.32
CA LEU A 599 2.24 -8.45 10.64
C LEU A 599 3.60 -9.10 10.84
N GLU A 600 4.65 -8.28 10.88
CA GLU A 600 6.04 -8.71 10.76
C GLU A 600 6.94 -8.07 11.80
N GLU A 601 7.97 -8.79 12.22
CA GLU A 601 9.02 -8.21 13.07
C GLU A 601 9.87 -7.22 12.27
N PHE A 602 10.02 -5.99 12.79
CA PHE A 602 10.76 -4.93 12.09
C PHE A 602 12.21 -5.31 11.71
N LEU A 603 12.90 -6.08 12.54
CA LEU A 603 14.28 -6.52 12.24
C LEU A 603 14.34 -7.43 11.01
N GLN A 604 13.29 -8.23 10.75
CA GLN A 604 13.20 -9.04 9.55
C GLN A 604 12.98 -8.16 8.30
N LEU A 605 12.16 -7.11 8.42
CA LEU A 605 11.97 -6.09 7.38
C LEU A 605 13.29 -5.37 7.04
N ALA A 606 14.08 -5.03 8.05
CA ALA A 606 15.39 -4.41 7.86
C ALA A 606 16.38 -5.35 7.12
N HIS A 607 16.43 -6.63 7.51
CA HIS A 607 17.31 -7.62 6.87
C HIS A 607 16.94 -7.93 5.41
N LEU A 608 15.66 -7.85 5.02
CA LEU A 608 15.21 -8.05 3.64
C LEU A 608 15.73 -6.97 2.66
N THR A 609 16.06 -5.80 3.18
CA THR A 609 16.66 -4.70 2.40
C THR A 609 18.20 -4.72 2.39
N VAL A 610 18.80 -5.60 3.20
CA VAL A 610 20.24 -5.82 3.31
C VAL A 610 20.54 -7.27 2.93
N GLU A 611 20.17 -7.68 1.70
CA GLU A 611 20.78 -8.89 1.16
C GLU A 611 22.25 -8.58 0.84
N LYS A 612 23.14 -9.36 1.46
CA LYS A 612 24.59 -9.27 1.29
C LYS A 612 24.93 -9.36 -0.21
N SER A 613 25.48 -8.26 -0.74
CA SER A 613 26.22 -8.25 -2.00
C SER A 613 27.37 -9.26 -1.97
#